data_AF-A0A5U7LK47-F1
#
_entry.id   AF-A0A5U7LK47-F1
#
_cell.length_a   1.000
_cell.length_b   1.000
_cell.length_c   1.000
_cell.angle_alpha   90.00
_cell.angle_beta   90.00
_cell.angle_gamma   90.00
#
_symmetry.space_group_name_H-M   'P 1'
#
loop_
_entity.id
_entity.type
_entity.pdbx_description
1 polymer ?
#
loop_
_entity_poly.entity_id
_entity_poly.type
_entity_poly.pdbx_seq_one_letter_code
_entity_poly.pdbx_strand_id
1 'polypeptide(L)'
;MKLTLPFPPSVNTYWRHPNKGPFAGKSLISVAGRKFRSATCAAIIEQLRRLPKPTSTHAAVEIILYPPDKRIRDLDNYNKALFDALTHAGVW
;
A
#
# COMPACT_ATOMS: atom_id res chain seq x y z
N MET A 1 -9.74 -14.52 -1.32
CA MET A 1 -8.29 -14.59 -1.04
C MET A 1 -8.04 -13.94 0.32
N LYS A 2 -7.14 -14.48 1.15
CA LYS A 2 -6.76 -13.89 2.45
C LYS A 2 -5.27 -13.60 2.44
N LEU A 3 -4.89 -12.36 2.76
CA LEU A 3 -3.49 -11.91 2.79
C LEU A 3 -3.19 -11.25 4.14
N THR A 4 -2.07 -11.60 4.74
CA THR A 4 -1.48 -10.89 5.87
C THR A 4 -0.38 -9.99 5.35
N LEU A 5 -0.51 -8.68 5.53
CA LEU A 5 0.38 -7.69 4.96
C LEU A 5 1.05 -6.85 6.06
N PRO A 6 2.22 -6.25 5.80
CA PRO A 6 2.83 -5.30 6.74
C PRO A 6 1.86 -4.14 7.03
N PHE A 7 2.01 -3.51 8.20
CA PHE A 7 1.20 -2.34 8.53
C PHE A 7 1.57 -1.16 7.61
N PRO A 8 0.60 -0.54 6.90
CA PRO A 8 0.87 0.56 5.99
C PRO A 8 1.41 1.80 6.71
N PRO A 9 2.33 2.56 6.09
CA PRO A 9 2.64 3.90 6.57
C PRO A 9 1.44 4.83 6.30
N SER A 10 1.38 5.97 6.99
CA SER A 10 0.37 6.99 6.68
C SER A 10 0.59 7.58 5.28
N VAL A 11 -0.45 8.11 4.63
CA VAL A 11 -0.43 8.91 3.37
C VAL A 11 0.71 9.91 3.38
N ASN A 12 0.87 10.69 4.46
CA ASN A 12 1.92 11.71 4.55
C ASN A 12 3.33 11.13 4.54
N THR A 13 3.48 9.89 5.00
CA THR A 13 4.74 9.15 4.94
C THR A 13 4.89 8.42 3.60
N TYR A 14 3.79 7.96 3.01
CA TYR A 14 3.76 7.17 1.77
C TYR A 14 4.01 8.03 0.54
N TRP A 15 3.35 9.19 0.46
CA TRP A 15 3.42 10.14 -0.65
C TRP A 15 4.29 11.35 -0.27
N ARG A 16 4.91 11.96 -1.26
CA ARG A 16 5.62 13.23 -1.13
C ARG A 16 5.29 14.13 -2.31
N HIS A 17 5.29 15.43 -2.04
CA HIS A 17 5.00 16.47 -3.02
C HIS A 17 6.18 17.44 -3.03
N PRO A 18 7.19 17.22 -3.89
CA PRO A 18 8.27 18.17 -4.04
C PRO A 18 7.70 19.52 -4.50
N ASN A 19 8.16 20.60 -3.88
CA ASN A 19 7.74 21.97 -4.24
C ASN A 19 8.81 22.71 -5.05
N LYS A 20 9.96 22.07 -5.32
CA LYS A 20 11.09 22.63 -6.05
C LYS A 20 11.74 21.56 -6.93
N GLY A 21 12.45 22.00 -7.97
CA GLY A 21 13.18 21.15 -8.90
C GLY A 21 12.30 20.48 -9.97
N PRO A 22 12.85 19.52 -10.74
CA PRO A 22 12.19 18.92 -11.91
C PRO A 22 10.88 18.18 -11.63
N PHE A 23 10.62 17.85 -10.38
CA PHE A 23 9.42 17.15 -9.93
C PHE A 23 8.49 18.03 -9.11
N ALA A 24 8.68 19.35 -9.14
CA ALA A 24 7.80 20.30 -8.45
C ALA A 24 6.33 20.10 -8.88
N GLY A 25 5.41 20.07 -7.91
CA GLY A 25 3.98 19.90 -8.15
C GLY A 25 3.53 18.46 -8.47
N LYS A 26 4.45 17.49 -8.49
CA LYS A 26 4.10 16.07 -8.72
C LYS A 26 3.90 15.32 -7.41
N SER A 27 2.88 14.47 -7.37
CA SER A 27 2.71 13.46 -6.32
C SER A 27 3.61 12.27 -6.61
N LEU A 28 4.57 11.99 -5.72
CA LEU A 28 5.51 10.89 -5.88
C LEU A 28 5.44 9.96 -4.68
N ILE A 29 5.71 8.67 -4.90
CA ILE A 29 5.89 7.72 -3.80
C ILE A 29 7.21 8.07 -3.09
N SER A 30 7.16 8.16 -1.77
CA SER A 30 8.32 8.36 -0.93
C SER A 30 9.23 7.12 -0.91
N VAL A 31 10.39 7.22 -0.25
CA VAL A 31 11.23 6.04 0.00
C VAL A 31 10.49 5.03 0.88
N ALA A 32 9.78 5.49 1.91
CA ALA A 32 9.00 4.63 2.79
C ALA A 32 7.84 3.95 2.04
N GLY A 33 7.15 4.66 1.15
CA GLY A 33 6.11 4.08 0.32
C GLY A 33 6.63 3.00 -0.62
N ARG A 34 7.79 3.21 -1.26
CA ARG A 34 8.43 2.17 -2.08
C ARG A 34 8.85 0.95 -1.27
N LYS A 35 9.41 1.16 -0.06
CA LYS A 35 9.72 0.06 0.87
C LYS A 35 8.47 -0.73 1.24
N PHE A 36 7.37 -0.05 1.51
CA PHE A 36 6.09 -0.70 1.79
C PHE A 36 5.60 -1.53 0.60
N ARG A 37 5.64 -1.00 -0.63
CA ARG A 37 5.29 -1.77 -1.84
C ARG A 37 6.11 -3.06 -1.96
N SER A 38 7.43 -2.95 -1.82
CA SER A 38 8.31 -4.12 -1.90
C SER A 38 8.00 -5.15 -0.81
N ALA A 39 7.75 -4.69 0.43
CA ALA A 39 7.39 -5.57 1.54
C ALA A 39 6.02 -6.26 1.31
N THR A 40 5.03 -5.54 0.77
CA THR A 40 3.73 -6.08 0.39
C THR A 40 3.87 -7.15 -0.69
N CYS A 41 4.64 -6.88 -1.76
CA CYS A 41 4.91 -7.89 -2.79
C CYS A 41 5.60 -9.13 -2.21
N ALA A 42 6.60 -8.94 -1.35
CA ALA A 42 7.29 -10.04 -0.68
C ALA A 42 6.33 -10.89 0.16
N ALA A 43 5.48 -10.27 0.99
CA ALA A 43 4.48 -10.97 1.79
C ALA A 43 3.47 -11.74 0.93
N ILE A 44 3.07 -11.19 -0.21
CA ILE A 44 2.16 -11.86 -1.16
C ILE A 44 2.85 -13.08 -1.79
N ILE A 45 4.09 -12.93 -2.25
CA ILE A 45 4.87 -14.03 -2.84
C ILE A 45 5.11 -15.13 -1.79
N GLU A 46 5.40 -14.77 -0.55
CA GLU A 46 5.60 -15.73 0.54
C GLU A 46 4.35 -16.58 0.77
N GLN A 47 3.17 -15.95 0.79
CA GLN A 47 1.89 -16.61 1.06
C GLN A 47 1.34 -17.38 -0.15
N LEU A 48 1.48 -16.84 -1.37
CA LEU A 48 0.87 -17.40 -2.59
C LEU A 48 1.85 -18.14 -3.50
N ARG A 49 3.16 -18.05 -3.21
CA ARG A 49 4.27 -18.54 -4.07
C ARG A 49 4.32 -17.91 -5.47
N ARG A 50 3.59 -16.82 -5.68
CA ARG A 50 3.53 -16.04 -6.93
C ARG A 50 2.95 -14.65 -6.68
N LEU A 51 3.18 -13.73 -7.62
CA LEU A 51 2.34 -12.54 -7.75
C LEU A 51 1.05 -12.89 -8.52
N PRO A 52 -0.13 -12.47 -8.03
CA PRO A 52 -1.38 -12.61 -8.76
C PRO A 52 -1.37 -11.89 -10.10
N LYS A 53 -2.23 -12.34 -11.01
CA LYS A 53 -2.55 -11.60 -12.23
C LYS A 53 -3.83 -10.79 -11.97
N PRO A 54 -3.89 -9.52 -12.37
CA PRO A 54 -5.10 -8.72 -12.25
C PRO A 54 -6.29 -9.36 -12.98
N THR A 55 -7.49 -9.07 -12.49
CA THR A 55 -8.77 -9.42 -13.10
C THR A 55 -9.61 -8.16 -13.32
N SER A 56 -10.52 -8.21 -14.29
CA SER A 56 -11.51 -7.15 -14.52
C SER A 56 -12.83 -7.39 -13.77
N THR A 57 -12.93 -8.48 -13.02
CA THR A 57 -14.13 -8.83 -12.24
C THR A 57 -14.23 -8.00 -10.98
N HIS A 58 -15.43 -7.57 -10.60
CA HIS A 58 -15.64 -6.86 -9.34
C HIS A 58 -15.17 -7.69 -8.14
N ALA A 59 -14.46 -7.04 -7.23
CA ALA A 59 -13.99 -7.63 -5.99
C ALA A 59 -14.61 -6.90 -4.78
N ALA A 60 -15.03 -7.68 -3.78
CA ALA A 60 -15.30 -7.17 -2.44
C ALA A 60 -14.04 -7.38 -1.58
N VAL A 61 -13.67 -6.37 -0.80
CA VAL A 61 -12.48 -6.39 0.05
C VAL A 61 -12.88 -6.08 1.49
N GLU A 62 -12.52 -6.98 2.39
CA GLU A 62 -12.59 -6.77 3.84
C GLU A 62 -11.18 -6.49 4.36
N ILE A 63 -11.03 -5.40 5.13
CA ILE A 63 -9.74 -4.98 5.68
C ILE A 63 -9.85 -4.95 7.19
N ILE A 64 -9.01 -5.75 7.85
CA ILE A 64 -8.83 -5.73 9.30
C ILE A 64 -7.46 -5.13 9.59
N LEU A 65 -7.43 -3.90 10.10
CA LEU A 65 -6.19 -3.27 10.54
C LEU A 65 -5.86 -3.66 11.98
N TYR A 66 -4.61 -4.04 12.21
CA TYR A 66 -4.02 -4.25 13.54
C TYR A 66 -3.00 -3.15 13.81
N PRO A 67 -3.38 -2.02 14.44
CA PRO A 67 -2.49 -0.89 14.67
C PRO A 67 -1.28 -1.26 15.54
N PRO A 68 -0.07 -0.74 15.23
CA PRO A 68 1.13 -1.05 16.00
C PRO A 68 1.18 -0.35 17.37
N ASP A 69 0.32 0.64 17.60
CA ASP A 69 0.24 1.41 18.84
C ASP A 69 -1.18 1.98 19.04
N LYS A 70 -1.40 2.65 20.17
CA LYS A 70 -2.70 3.21 20.56
C LYS A 70 -3.02 4.61 19.99
N ARG A 71 -2.25 5.13 19.04
CA ARG A 71 -2.52 6.44 18.44
C ARG A 71 -3.86 6.42 17.69
N ILE A 72 -4.61 7.51 17.84
CA ILE A 72 -5.81 7.76 17.04
C ILE A 72 -5.38 7.94 15.58
N ARG A 73 -6.09 7.25 14.69
CA ARG A 73 -5.76 7.13 13.28
C ARG A 73 -7.02 7.28 12.44
N ASP A 74 -6.89 8.03 11.36
CA ASP A 74 -7.85 7.99 10.26
C ASP A 74 -7.62 6.71 9.45
N LEU A 75 -8.66 5.88 9.28
CA LEU A 75 -8.58 4.60 8.58
C LEU A 75 -8.32 4.77 7.07
N ASP A 76 -8.92 5.80 6.43
CA ASP A 76 -8.74 6.06 5.00
C ASP A 76 -7.26 6.28 4.65
N ASN A 77 -6.56 6.98 5.54
CA ASN A 77 -5.14 7.26 5.45
C ASN A 77 -4.28 6.00 5.22
N TYR A 78 -4.69 4.88 5.81
CA TYR A 78 -3.97 3.61 5.66
C TYR A 78 -4.46 2.78 4.47
N ASN A 79 -5.75 2.88 4.14
CA ASN A 79 -6.35 2.19 3.00
C ASN A 79 -5.75 2.66 1.67
N LYS A 80 -5.47 3.97 1.52
CA LYS A 80 -4.84 4.51 0.30
C LYS A 80 -3.47 3.89 0.00
N ALA A 81 -2.62 3.77 1.01
CA ALA A 81 -1.30 3.15 0.86
C ALA A 81 -1.42 1.63 0.58
N LEU A 82 -2.36 0.96 1.25
CA LEU A 82 -2.65 -0.45 1.04
C LEU A 82 -3.10 -0.74 -0.40
N PHE A 83 -4.10 -0.01 -0.91
CA PHE A 83 -4.63 -0.22 -2.26
C PHE A 83 -3.60 0.07 -3.34
N ASP A 84 -2.81 1.12 -3.18
CA ASP A 84 -1.72 1.41 -4.12
C ASP A 84 -0.68 0.27 -4.18
N ALA A 85 -0.34 -0.33 -3.04
CA ALA A 85 0.57 -1.47 -2.99
C ALA A 85 -0.04 -2.76 -3.55
N LEU A 86 -1.33 -3.02 -3.30
CA LEU A 86 -2.06 -4.16 -3.88
C LEU A 86 -2.15 -4.05 -5.41
N THR A 87 -2.48 -2.86 -5.93
CA THR A 87 -2.47 -2.60 -7.38
C THR A 87 -1.10 -2.83 -7.98
N HIS A 88 -0.04 -2.36 -7.31
CA HIS A 88 1.34 -2.61 -7.76
C HIS A 88 1.70 -4.10 -7.77
N ALA A 89 1.15 -4.88 -6.84
CA ALA A 89 1.34 -6.32 -6.75
C ALA A 89 0.43 -7.14 -7.70
N GLY A 90 -0.42 -6.48 -8.48
CA GLY A 90 -1.37 -7.14 -9.40
C GLY A 90 -2.60 -7.72 -8.72
N VAL A 91 -2.95 -7.24 -7.53
CA VAL A 91 -4.14 -7.65 -6.78
C VAL A 91 -5.26 -6.62 -6.97
N TRP A 92 -6.05 -6.84 -8.01
CA TRP A 92 -7.32 -6.17 -8.28
C TRP A 92 -8.09 -6.95 -9.34
#